data_AF-T0GUE7-F1
#
_entry.id   AF-T0GUE7-F1
#
_cell.length_a   1.000
_cell.length_b   1.000
_cell.length_c   1.000
_cell.angle_alpha   90.00
_cell.angle_beta   90.00
_cell.angle_gamma   90.00
#
_symmetry.space_group_name_H-M   'P 1'
#
loop_
_entity.id
_entity.type
_entity.pdbx_description
1 polymer ?
#
loop_
_entity_poly.entity_id
_entity_poly.type
_entity_poly.pdbx_seq_one_letter_code
_entity_poly.pdbx_strand_id
1 'polypeptide(L)' 'MGCCDDSPHRHARAHFHSSGHPIIEGYDPPEGWGWCYIDDIEVDLPDQTPQWGPIPRYI' A
#
# COMPACT_ATOMS: atom_id res chain seq x y z
N MET A 1 -5.46 -0.93 5.52
CA MET A 1 -5.68 -1.80 4.34
C MET A 1 -4.41 -2.61 4.15
N GLY A 2 -4.50 -3.94 4.14
CA GLY A 2 -3.32 -4.83 4.14
C GLY A 2 -3.43 -5.90 3.06
N CYS A 3 -2.26 -6.33 2.56
CA CYS A 3 -1.96 -7.10 1.33
C CYS A 3 -1.81 -6.26 0.05
N CYS A 4 -0.55 -6.05 -0.34
CA CYS A 4 -0.13 -5.53 -1.65
C CYS A 4 -0.54 -6.46 -2.81
N ASP A 5 -0.31 -6.04 -4.07
CA ASP A 5 -0.66 -6.85 -5.24
C ASP A 5 0.15 -8.16 -5.35
N ASP A 6 1.30 -8.25 -4.68
CA ASP A 6 2.08 -9.50 -4.54
C ASP A 6 1.49 -10.51 -3.55
N SER A 7 0.49 -10.11 -2.77
CA SER A 7 -0.20 -11.03 -1.88
C SER A 7 -1.19 -11.89 -2.66
N PRO A 8 -1.39 -13.16 -2.30
CA PRO A 8 -2.23 -14.09 -3.06
C PRO A 8 -3.66 -13.59 -3.27
N HIS A 9 -4.16 -12.72 -2.38
CA HIS A 9 -5.52 -12.19 -2.42
C HIS A 9 -5.63 -10.80 -3.05
N ARG A 10 -4.52 -10.13 -3.44
CA ARG A 10 -4.51 -8.85 -4.17
C ARG A 10 -5.46 -7.80 -3.58
N HIS A 11 -5.47 -7.69 -2.25
CA HIS A 11 -6.49 -6.92 -1.53
C HIS A 11 -6.38 -5.41 -1.83
N ALA A 12 -5.17 -4.87 -1.93
CA ALA A 12 -4.97 -3.46 -2.25
C ALA A 12 -5.52 -3.09 -3.63
N ARG A 13 -5.39 -3.97 -4.63
CA ARG A 13 -5.95 -3.78 -5.97
C ARG A 13 -7.47 -3.91 -5.99
N ALA A 14 -8.03 -4.92 -5.33
CA ALA A 14 -9.48 -5.05 -5.19
C ALA A 14 -10.10 -3.82 -4.49
N HIS A 15 -9.41 -3.30 -3.47
CA HIS A 15 -9.80 -2.05 -2.82
C HIS A 15 -9.76 -0.86 -3.78
N PHE A 16 -8.69 -0.68 -4.55
CA PHE A 16 -8.63 0.37 -5.58
C PHE A 16 -9.84 0.31 -6.51
N HIS A 17 -10.19 -0.88 -7.02
CA HIS A 17 -11.36 -1.04 -7.88
C HIS A 17 -12.69 -0.69 -7.20
N SER A 18 -12.80 -0.89 -5.88
CA SER A 18 -14.02 -0.62 -5.12
C SER A 18 -14.15 0.81 -4.61
N SER A 19 -13.05 1.45 -4.21
CA SER A 19 -13.04 2.77 -3.57
C SER A 19 -12.58 3.90 -4.48
N GLY A 20 -11.87 3.57 -5.57
CA GLY A 20 -11.27 4.55 -6.46
C GLY A 20 -10.06 5.26 -5.87
N HIS A 21 -9.42 4.69 -4.83
CA HIS A 21 -8.16 5.21 -4.29
C HIS A 21 -6.97 4.64 -5.09
N PRO A 22 -6.35 5.43 -5.99
CA PRO A 22 -5.38 4.90 -6.95
C PRO A 22 -3.98 4.72 -6.37
N ILE A 23 -3.67 5.40 -5.28
CA ILE A 23 -2.35 5.38 -4.65
C ILE A 23 -2.43 4.61 -3.33
N ILE A 24 -1.51 3.67 -3.13
CA ILE A 24 -1.29 2.99 -1.85
C ILE A 24 0.11 3.31 -1.34
N GLU A 25 0.31 3.28 -0.02
CA GLU A 25 1.61 3.46 0.63
C GLU A 25 2.15 2.10 1.09
N GLY A 26 3.45 1.86 0.88
CA GLY A 26 4.16 0.76 1.54
C GLY A 26 4.29 1.05 3.03
N TYR A 27 3.58 0.28 3.88
CA TYR A 27 3.37 0.62 5.30
C TYR A 27 3.98 -0.38 6.32
N ASP A 28 4.56 -1.50 5.88
CA ASP A 28 5.32 -2.42 6.75
C ASP A 28 6.72 -2.74 6.21
N PRO A 29 7.74 -1.91 6.54
CA PRO A 29 7.67 -0.63 7.26
C PRO A 29 7.22 0.54 6.35
N PRO A 30 6.90 1.73 6.89
CA PRO A 30 6.68 2.93 6.10
C PRO A 30 7.99 3.37 5.42
N GLU A 31 8.08 3.15 4.11
CA GLU A 31 9.31 3.35 3.33
C GLU A 31 9.32 4.69 2.56
N GLY A 32 8.19 5.42 2.53
CA GLY A 32 8.12 6.75 1.89
C GLY A 32 7.91 6.69 0.38
N TRP A 33 7.46 5.55 -0.12
CA TRP A 33 7.01 5.39 -1.48
C TRP A 33 5.56 4.87 -1.49
N GLY A 34 4.88 5.13 -2.59
CA GLY A 34 3.58 4.58 -2.90
C GLY A 34 3.52 4.00 -4.30
N TRP A 35 2.47 3.24 -4.56
CA TRP A 35 2.19 2.69 -5.88
C TRP A 35 0.93 3.30 -6.46
N CYS A 36 1.00 3.87 -7.66
CA CYS A 36 -0.16 4.33 -8.41
C CYS A 36 -0.67 3.24 -9.36
N TYR A 37 -1.87 2.69 -9.10
CA TYR A 37 -2.47 1.65 -9.95
C TYR A 37 -2.93 2.14 -11.33
N ILE A 38 -3.12 3.45 -11.51
CA ILE A 38 -3.54 4.03 -12.79
C ILE A 38 -2.34 4.14 -13.74
N ASP A 39 -1.22 4.63 -13.21
CA ASP A 39 -0.03 4.95 -13.99
C ASP A 39 0.99 3.81 -13.99
N ASP A 40 0.83 2.81 -13.11
CA ASP A 40 1.73 1.67 -12.94
C ASP A 40 3.18 2.10 -12.61
N ILE A 41 3.29 3.11 -11.73
CA ILE A 41 4.55 3.70 -11.29
C ILE A 41 4.64 3.78 -9.77
N GLU A 42 5.89 3.79 -9.30
CA GLU A 42 6.24 4.21 -7.94
C GLU A 42 6.18 5.74 -7.84
N VAL A 43 5.67 6.23 -6.70
CA VAL A 43 5.59 7.65 -6.38
C VAL A 43 6.27 7.91 -5.04
N ASP A 44 7.06 8.97 -4.96
CA ASP A 44 7.62 9.42 -3.68
C ASP A 44 6.52 10.04 -2.80
N LEU A 45 6.43 9.58 -1.55
CA LEU A 45 5.52 10.08 -0.54
C LEU A 45 6.31 10.80 0.57
N PRO A 46 6.41 12.14 0.52
CA PRO A 46 7.19 12.90 1.50
C PRO A 46 6.57 12.89 2.91
N ASP A 47 5.25 12.71 2.99
CA ASP A 47 4.48 12.61 4.23
C ASP A 47 3.98 11.17 4.43
N GLN A 48 4.76 10.38 5.18
CA GLN A 48 4.45 8.99 5.49
C GLN A 48 3.33 8.87 6.54
N THR A 49 2.50 7.83 6.41
CA THR A 49 1.54 7.49 7.46
C THR A 49 2.31 7.00 8.70
N PRO A 50 2.10 7.60 9.89
CA PRO A 50 2.82 7.18 11.09
C PRO A 50 2.38 5.79 11.54
N GLN A 51 3.35 4.90 11.73
CA GLN A 51 3.10 3.54 12.21
C GLN A 51 2.74 3.52 13.70
N TRP A 52 1.52 3.07 14.03
CA TRP A 52 1.05 2.96 15.42
C TRP A 52 1.36 1.57 16.00
N GLY A 53 2.62 1.36 16.38
CA GLY A 53 3.10 0.11 16.99
C GLY A 53 3.55 -0.95 15.97
N PRO A 54 4.07 -2.11 16.43
CA PRO A 54 4.63 -3.13 15.56
C PRO A 54 3.55 -3.79 14.70
N ILE A 55 3.77 -3.90 13.38
CA ILE A 55 2.90 -4.66 12.49
C ILE A 55 3.26 -6.15 12.61
N PRO A 56 2.31 -7.04 12.93
CA PRO A 56 2.57 -8.47 12.99
C PRO A 56 2.90 -9.02 11.61
N ARG A 57 4.03 -9.73 11.49
CA ARG A 57 4.43 -10.45 10.28
C ARG A 57 4.03 -11.91 10.39
N TYR A 58 3.16 -12.34 9.49
CA TYR A 58 2.74 -13.73 9.36
C TYR A 58 3.53 -14.33 8.19
N ILE A 59 4.52 -15.17 8.52
CA ILE A 59 5.26 -15.99 7.55
C ILE A 59 4.44 -17.20 7.12
#